data_AF-A0A1Y3B7C2-F1
#
_entry.id   AF-A0A1Y3B7C2-F1
#
_cell.length_a   1.000
_cell.length_b   1.000
_cell.length_c   1.000
_cell.angle_alpha   90.00
_cell.angle_beta   90.00
_cell.angle_gamma   90.00
#
_symmetry.space_group_name_H-M   'P 1'
#
loop_
_entity.id
_entity.type
_entity.pdbx_description
1 polymer ?
#
loop_
_entity_poly.entity_id
_entity_poly.type
_entity_poly.pdbx_seq_one_letter_code
_entity_poly.pdbx_strand_id
1 'polypeptide(L)'
;MDRMNIVDHVRREKTSLLDELNSLCDDQNRSLRIDEIFMKIEEIKKLVHQYAPTMIAYDIQTEGKDIVIDTLNNCQVRIYGVPSSLRLISLTNCRIYTGPIQTSAYVEKCDECRFEIIAQQIRIHDTKKCDFYLHVKSRIIIENSFGLRFAPYQWSYERLDDDFQRANIDRNVNNYKCIDDFDCVQNPSPNWSLIPLE
;
A
#
# COMPACT_ATOMS: atom_id res chain seq x y z
N MET A 1 18.63 -23.10 10.42
CA MET A 1 19.63 -22.08 10.04
C MET A 1 19.45 -20.93 11.01
N ASP A 2 20.47 -20.56 11.78
CA ASP A 2 20.36 -19.51 12.82
C ASP A 2 20.22 -18.11 12.21
N ARG A 3 19.59 -17.17 12.94
CA ARG A 3 19.37 -15.77 12.49
C ARG A 3 20.64 -15.08 11.98
N MET A 4 21.78 -15.30 12.64
CA MET A 4 23.08 -14.72 12.23
C MET A 4 23.47 -15.21 10.82
N ASN A 5 23.27 -16.50 10.54
CA ASN A 5 23.61 -17.11 9.25
C ASN A 5 22.70 -16.62 8.12
N ILE A 6 21.44 -16.32 8.41
CA ILE A 6 20.47 -15.80 7.43
C ILE A 6 20.79 -14.36 7.04
N VAL A 7 21.16 -13.51 8.00
CA VAL A 7 21.60 -12.13 7.71
C VAL A 7 22.81 -12.13 6.78
N ASP A 8 23.79 -13.00 7.05
CA ASP A 8 24.99 -13.12 6.21
C ASP A 8 24.67 -13.73 4.84
N HIS A 9 23.71 -14.66 4.75
CA HIS A 9 23.21 -15.17 3.47
C HIS A 9 22.55 -14.07 2.64
N VAL A 10 21.59 -13.32 3.20
CA VAL A 10 20.90 -12.21 2.51
C VAL A 10 21.89 -11.15 2.04
N ARG A 11 22.90 -10.82 2.84
CA ARG A 11 23.96 -9.86 2.45
C ARG A 11 24.77 -10.36 1.25
N ARG A 12 25.19 -11.63 1.26
CA ARG A 12 25.94 -12.23 0.14
C ARG A 12 25.12 -12.24 -1.15
N GLU A 13 23.88 -12.69 -1.09
CA GLU A 13 22.99 -12.71 -2.25
C GLU A 13 22.73 -11.30 -2.78
N LYS A 14 22.52 -10.30 -1.91
CA LYS A 14 22.37 -8.89 -2.32
C LYS A 14 23.60 -8.40 -3.10
N THR A 15 24.80 -8.67 -2.62
CA THR A 15 26.04 -8.28 -3.31
C THR A 15 26.15 -8.98 -4.66
N SER A 16 25.88 -10.29 -4.71
CA SER A 16 25.90 -11.07 -5.95
C SER A 16 24.93 -10.50 -7.00
N LEU A 17 23.71 -10.13 -6.59
CA LEU A 17 22.71 -9.55 -7.49
C LEU A 17 23.13 -8.19 -8.02
N LEU A 18 23.75 -7.34 -7.19
CA LEU A 18 24.25 -6.03 -7.62
C LEU A 18 25.37 -6.17 -8.64
N ASP A 19 26.29 -7.11 -8.41
CA ASP A 19 27.39 -7.40 -9.35
C ASP A 19 26.84 -7.95 -10.67
N GLU A 20 25.86 -8.86 -10.62
CA GLU A 20 25.18 -9.41 -11.79
C GLU A 20 24.49 -8.30 -12.59
N LEU A 21 23.76 -7.40 -11.92
CA LEU A 21 23.08 -6.26 -12.54
C LEU A 21 24.05 -5.29 -13.23
N ASN A 22 25.18 -4.98 -12.58
CA ASN A 22 26.21 -4.08 -13.10
C ASN A 22 26.94 -4.67 -14.33
N SER A 23 26.90 -6.00 -14.50
CA SER A 23 27.54 -6.68 -15.63
C SER A 23 26.68 -6.75 -16.91
N LEU A 24 25.42 -6.31 -16.87
CA LEU A 24 24.43 -6.46 -17.97
C LEU A 24 24.64 -5.54 -19.20
N CYS A 25 25.85 -5.04 -19.45
CA CYS A 25 26.14 -4.24 -20.65
C CYS A 25 26.10 -5.12 -21.92
N ASP A 26 25.13 -4.85 -22.78
CA ASP A 26 25.00 -5.32 -24.18
C ASP A 26 24.96 -6.85 -24.42
N ASP A 27 24.19 -7.58 -23.61
CA ASP A 27 23.96 -9.03 -23.77
C ASP A 27 22.67 -9.32 -24.56
N GLN A 28 22.73 -10.21 -25.56
CA GLN A 28 21.57 -10.71 -26.31
C GLN A 28 20.54 -11.42 -25.40
N ASN A 29 20.96 -11.89 -24.22
CA ASN A 29 20.11 -12.59 -23.25
C ASN A 29 19.69 -11.72 -22.04
N ARG A 30 19.78 -10.39 -22.15
CA ARG A 30 19.47 -9.46 -21.05
C ARG A 30 18.10 -9.69 -20.40
N SER A 31 17.06 -10.02 -21.18
CA SER A 31 15.72 -10.27 -20.64
C SER A 31 15.67 -11.49 -19.72
N LEU A 32 16.24 -12.62 -20.16
CA LEU A 32 16.26 -13.87 -19.38
C LEU A 32 17.02 -13.70 -18.06
N ARG A 33 18.17 -12.99 -18.10
CA ARG A 33 18.93 -12.70 -16.88
C ARG A 33 18.19 -11.77 -15.93
N ILE A 34 17.46 -10.79 -16.46
CA ILE A 34 16.59 -9.94 -15.64
C ILE A 34 15.53 -10.79 -14.94
N ASP A 35 14.89 -11.74 -15.63
CA ASP A 35 13.89 -12.63 -15.03
C ASP A 35 14.49 -13.53 -13.94
N GLU A 36 15.70 -14.06 -14.14
CA GLU A 36 16.43 -14.84 -13.12
C GLU A 36 16.76 -14.00 -11.88
N ILE A 37 17.23 -12.77 -12.06
CA ILE A 37 17.49 -11.82 -10.96
C ILE A 37 16.17 -11.51 -10.22
N PHE A 38 15.07 -11.30 -10.94
CA PHE A 38 13.76 -11.10 -10.32
C PHE A 38 13.36 -12.28 -9.43
N MET A 39 13.53 -13.52 -9.91
CA MET A 39 13.22 -14.72 -9.12
C MET A 39 14.08 -14.82 -7.86
N LYS A 40 15.39 -14.56 -7.96
CA LYS A 40 16.29 -14.51 -6.79
C LYS A 40 15.88 -13.44 -5.78
N ILE A 41 15.51 -12.25 -6.25
CA ILE A 41 15.01 -11.16 -5.39
C ILE A 41 13.75 -11.60 -4.63
N GLU A 42 12.82 -12.28 -5.29
CA GLU A 42 11.60 -12.79 -4.65
C GLU A 42 11.89 -13.87 -3.61
N GLU A 43 12.84 -14.75 -3.84
CA GLU A 43 13.28 -15.74 -2.85
C GLU A 43 13.92 -15.08 -1.62
N ILE A 44 14.79 -14.10 -1.82
CA ILE A 44 15.40 -13.33 -0.72
C ILE A 44 14.33 -12.60 0.09
N LYS A 45 13.35 -11.97 -0.57
CA LYS A 45 12.23 -11.31 0.12
C LYS A 45 11.45 -12.30 0.99
N LYS A 46 11.16 -13.51 0.48
CA LYS A 46 10.49 -14.57 1.25
C LYS A 46 11.31 -14.98 2.47
N LEU A 47 12.62 -15.17 2.31
CA LEU A 47 13.54 -15.49 3.40
C LEU A 47 13.57 -14.39 4.46
N VAL A 48 13.62 -13.11 4.06
CA VAL A 48 13.59 -11.99 5.01
C VAL A 48 12.27 -11.99 5.79
N HIS A 49 11.12 -12.15 5.13
CA HIS A 49 9.82 -12.23 5.82
C HIS A 49 9.74 -13.40 6.81
N GLN A 50 10.33 -14.55 6.49
CA GLN A 50 10.28 -15.73 7.35
C GLN A 50 11.06 -15.56 8.66
N TYR A 51 12.17 -14.81 8.64
CA TYR A 51 13.14 -14.80 9.75
C TYR A 51 13.32 -13.45 10.43
N ALA A 52 12.86 -12.36 9.81
CA ALA A 52 12.88 -11.03 10.39
C ALA A 52 11.44 -10.61 10.78
N PRO A 53 11.15 -10.39 12.07
CA PRO A 53 9.86 -9.83 12.49
C PRO A 53 9.71 -8.35 12.11
N THR A 54 10.70 -7.76 11.44
CA THR A 54 10.72 -6.36 11.04
C THR A 54 9.86 -6.13 9.82
N MET A 55 9.05 -5.07 9.85
CA MET A 55 8.25 -4.65 8.71
C MET A 55 9.13 -4.28 7.51
N ILE A 56 8.84 -4.82 6.32
CA ILE A 56 9.62 -4.54 5.10
C ILE A 56 9.07 -3.30 4.41
N ALA A 57 9.93 -2.33 4.10
CA ALA A 57 9.54 -1.09 3.44
C ALA A 57 9.78 -1.12 1.92
N TYR A 58 8.80 -0.67 1.15
CA TYR A 58 8.85 -0.47 -0.30
C TYR A 58 8.48 0.96 -0.65
N ASP A 59 9.24 1.57 -1.55
CA ASP A 59 8.96 2.89 -2.08
C ASP A 59 8.72 2.76 -3.60
N ILE A 60 7.59 3.28 -4.07
CA ILE A 60 7.11 3.19 -5.45
C ILE A 60 6.95 4.61 -5.98
N GLN A 61 7.49 4.89 -7.15
CA GLN A 61 7.27 6.13 -7.90
C GLN A 61 6.31 5.85 -9.06
N THR A 62 5.26 6.65 -9.20
CA THR A 62 4.25 6.44 -10.26
C THR A 62 3.71 7.74 -10.81
N GLU A 63 3.35 7.73 -12.09
CA GLU A 63 2.70 8.84 -12.77
C GLU A 63 1.68 8.28 -13.78
N GLY A 64 0.39 8.46 -13.52
CA GLY A 64 -0.71 8.08 -14.40
C GLY A 64 -0.91 6.57 -14.61
N LYS A 65 -0.35 5.72 -13.74
CA LYS A 65 -0.48 4.25 -13.85
C LYS A 65 -1.43 3.68 -12.82
N ASP A 66 -2.11 2.59 -13.19
CA ASP A 66 -2.84 1.76 -12.25
C ASP A 66 -1.86 0.94 -11.41
N ILE A 67 -2.10 0.89 -10.10
CA ILE A 67 -1.30 0.12 -9.16
C ILE A 67 -2.18 -0.95 -8.52
N VAL A 68 -1.64 -2.16 -8.50
CA VAL A 68 -2.20 -3.28 -7.74
C VAL A 68 -1.13 -3.74 -6.75
N ILE A 69 -1.49 -3.74 -5.47
CA ILE A 69 -0.70 -4.35 -4.40
C ILE A 69 -1.54 -5.50 -3.87
N ASP A 70 -0.99 -6.70 -3.95
CA ASP A 70 -1.68 -7.93 -3.55
C ASP A 70 -0.75 -8.78 -2.69
N THR A 71 -1.35 -9.51 -1.75
CA THR A 71 -0.71 -10.60 -0.99
C THR A 71 0.58 -10.15 -0.30
N LEU A 72 0.47 -9.10 0.53
CA LEU A 72 1.56 -8.65 1.40
C LEU A 72 1.26 -8.92 2.87
N ASN A 73 2.31 -9.24 3.63
CA ASN A 73 2.24 -9.43 5.07
C ASN A 73 3.38 -8.68 5.75
N ASN A 74 3.07 -7.89 6.79
CA ASN A 74 4.08 -7.16 7.56
C ASN A 74 4.93 -6.22 6.67
N CYS A 75 4.27 -5.49 5.77
CA CYS A 75 4.92 -4.58 4.82
C CYS A 75 4.48 -3.12 5.05
N GLN A 76 5.41 -2.21 4.81
CA GLN A 76 5.14 -0.79 4.61
C GLN A 76 5.35 -0.45 3.14
N VAL A 77 4.36 0.16 2.50
CA VAL A 77 4.48 0.61 1.10
C VAL A 77 4.19 2.10 1.01
N ARG A 78 5.09 2.85 0.40
CA ARG A 78 4.91 4.27 0.09
C ARG A 78 4.86 4.46 -1.41
N ILE A 79 3.76 5.01 -1.89
CA ILE A 79 3.53 5.33 -3.30
C ILE A 79 3.59 6.84 -3.43
N TYR A 80 4.61 7.32 -4.12
CA TYR A 80 4.81 8.72 -4.43
C TYR A 80 4.36 9.01 -5.86
N GLY A 81 3.83 10.23 -6.08
CA GLY A 81 3.27 10.65 -7.36
C GLY A 81 1.78 10.37 -7.48
N VAL A 82 1.29 10.35 -8.72
CA VAL A 82 -0.15 10.40 -9.04
C VAL A 82 -0.59 9.14 -9.77
N PRO A 83 -0.97 8.06 -9.07
CA PRO A 83 -1.54 6.87 -9.70
C PRO A 83 -2.91 7.18 -10.35
N SER A 84 -3.22 6.48 -11.44
CA SER A 84 -4.54 6.54 -12.09
C SER A 84 -5.61 5.91 -11.18
N SER A 85 -5.35 4.68 -10.72
CA SER A 85 -6.17 3.93 -9.75
C SER A 85 -5.31 3.08 -8.83
N LEU A 86 -5.86 2.70 -7.67
CA LEU A 86 -5.19 1.86 -6.69
C LEU A 86 -6.08 0.68 -6.26
N ARG A 87 -5.53 -0.53 -6.32
CA ARG A 87 -6.14 -1.74 -5.72
C ARG A 87 -5.22 -2.33 -4.66
N LEU A 88 -5.75 -2.53 -3.46
CA LEU A 88 -5.06 -3.12 -2.31
C LEU A 88 -5.81 -4.39 -1.91
N ILE A 89 -5.19 -5.54 -2.11
CA ILE A 89 -5.85 -6.85 -2.02
C ILE A 89 -5.06 -7.76 -1.08
N SER A 90 -5.74 -8.49 -0.20
CA SER A 90 -5.12 -9.54 0.63
C SER A 90 -3.90 -9.05 1.45
N LEU A 91 -4.02 -7.90 2.10
CA LEU A 91 -2.95 -7.33 2.92
C LEU A 91 -3.14 -7.66 4.40
N THR A 92 -2.08 -8.01 5.12
CA THR A 92 -2.15 -8.33 6.55
C THR A 92 -1.03 -7.62 7.31
N ASN A 93 -1.38 -6.89 8.37
CA ASN A 93 -0.41 -6.13 9.17
C ASN A 93 0.46 -5.18 8.30
N CYS A 94 -0.17 -4.51 7.34
CA CYS A 94 0.51 -3.61 6.41
C CYS A 94 0.24 -2.14 6.71
N ARG A 95 1.17 -1.28 6.29
CA ARG A 95 1.04 0.18 6.34
C ARG A 95 1.20 0.75 4.94
N ILE A 96 0.13 1.25 4.36
CA ILE A 96 0.12 1.76 2.99
C ILE A 96 -0.03 3.28 3.02
N TYR A 97 0.84 3.94 2.28
CA TYR A 97 0.89 5.38 2.13
C TYR A 97 0.83 5.71 0.65
N THR A 98 -0.11 6.52 0.21
CA THR A 98 -0.21 6.91 -1.20
C THR A 98 -0.39 8.41 -1.38
N GLY A 99 0.26 8.94 -2.40
CA GLY A 99 -0.09 10.22 -2.98
C GLY A 99 -1.50 10.22 -3.60
N PRO A 100 -1.96 11.39 -4.08
CA PRO A 100 -3.27 11.59 -4.69
C PRO A 100 -3.58 10.66 -5.87
N ILE A 101 -4.63 9.85 -5.74
CA ILE A 101 -5.11 8.93 -6.78
C ILE A 101 -6.12 9.64 -7.67
N GLN A 102 -5.90 9.63 -8.99
CA GLN A 102 -6.75 10.38 -9.94
C GLN A 102 -8.20 9.93 -9.91
N THR A 103 -8.47 8.65 -9.72
CA THR A 103 -9.83 8.10 -9.79
C THR A 103 -10.27 7.46 -8.47
N SER A 104 -9.92 6.21 -8.26
CA SER A 104 -10.50 5.39 -7.18
C SER A 104 -9.47 4.53 -6.49
N ALA A 105 -9.73 4.28 -5.21
CA ALA A 105 -9.08 3.24 -4.42
C ALA A 105 -10.09 2.12 -4.11
N TYR A 106 -9.67 0.87 -4.33
CA TYR A 106 -10.40 -0.32 -3.93
C TYR A 106 -9.56 -1.12 -2.95
N VAL A 107 -10.11 -1.40 -1.77
CA VAL A 107 -9.44 -2.15 -0.70
C VAL A 107 -10.26 -3.41 -0.41
N GLU A 108 -9.65 -4.58 -0.53
CA GLU A 108 -10.33 -5.85 -0.37
C GLU A 108 -9.51 -6.84 0.47
N LYS A 109 -10.16 -7.64 1.33
CA LYS A 109 -9.54 -8.75 2.07
C LYS A 109 -8.34 -8.32 2.92
N CYS A 110 -8.41 -7.13 3.51
CA CYS A 110 -7.33 -6.61 4.33
C CYS A 110 -7.59 -6.81 5.84
N ASP A 111 -6.54 -7.07 6.61
CA ASP A 111 -6.63 -7.32 8.07
C ASP A 111 -5.51 -6.61 8.83
N GLU A 112 -5.86 -5.94 9.92
CA GLU A 112 -4.90 -5.26 10.82
C GLU A 112 -3.96 -4.28 10.10
N CYS A 113 -4.48 -3.56 9.09
CA CYS A 113 -3.71 -2.63 8.27
C CYS A 113 -3.98 -1.16 8.61
N ARG A 114 -3.03 -0.29 8.26
CA ARG A 114 -3.20 1.17 8.22
C ARG A 114 -3.07 1.67 6.79
N PHE A 115 -3.99 2.52 6.38
CA PHE A 115 -4.04 3.12 5.05
C PHE A 115 -4.07 4.64 5.15
N GLU A 116 -3.16 5.32 4.47
CA GLU A 116 -3.18 6.77 4.22
C GLU A 116 -3.51 6.96 2.74
N ILE A 117 -4.76 7.31 2.42
CA ILE A 117 -5.28 7.32 1.03
C ILE A 117 -5.92 8.67 0.69
N ILE A 118 -5.51 9.23 -0.45
CA ILE A 118 -6.15 10.38 -1.11
C ILE A 118 -6.76 9.89 -2.42
N ALA A 119 -8.07 10.03 -2.63
CA ALA A 119 -8.75 9.60 -3.86
C ALA A 119 -10.03 10.38 -4.15
N GLN A 120 -10.56 10.29 -5.37
CA GLN A 120 -11.91 10.79 -5.62
C GLN A 120 -12.99 9.86 -5.03
N GLN A 121 -12.78 8.54 -5.13
CA GLN A 121 -13.70 7.51 -4.66
C GLN A 121 -12.96 6.42 -3.89
N ILE A 122 -13.57 5.91 -2.81
CA ILE A 122 -13.01 4.82 -2.01
C ILE A 122 -14.09 3.77 -1.76
N ARG A 123 -13.75 2.51 -2.04
CA ARG A 123 -14.59 1.35 -1.76
C ARG A 123 -13.78 0.33 -0.96
N ILE A 124 -14.38 -0.20 0.10
CA ILE A 124 -13.74 -1.15 1.02
C ILE A 124 -14.64 -2.38 1.13
N HIS A 125 -14.08 -3.56 0.89
CA HIS A 125 -14.80 -4.83 0.89
C HIS A 125 -14.03 -5.88 1.71
N ASP A 126 -14.70 -6.82 2.37
CA ASP A 126 -14.08 -7.95 3.10
C ASP A 126 -12.92 -7.55 4.04
N THR A 127 -12.97 -6.36 4.66
CA THR A 127 -11.82 -5.78 5.37
C THR A 127 -12.10 -5.61 6.85
N LYS A 128 -11.13 -5.92 7.71
CA LYS A 128 -11.36 -5.92 9.16
C LYS A 128 -10.20 -5.33 9.96
N LYS A 129 -10.53 -4.71 11.09
CA LYS A 129 -9.57 -4.12 12.04
C LYS A 129 -8.56 -3.17 11.38
N CYS A 130 -9.00 -2.38 10.41
CA CYS A 130 -8.14 -1.48 9.65
C CYS A 130 -8.39 -0.02 9.99
N ASP A 131 -7.31 0.75 9.99
CA ASP A 131 -7.34 2.20 10.15
C ASP A 131 -7.19 2.89 8.80
N PHE A 132 -8.10 3.82 8.51
CA PHE A 132 -8.14 4.58 7.27
C PHE A 132 -8.01 6.08 7.56
N TYR A 133 -6.90 6.65 7.13
CA TYR A 133 -6.61 8.07 7.17
C TYR A 133 -6.82 8.62 5.75
N LEU A 134 -7.91 9.34 5.56
CA LEU A 134 -8.46 9.60 4.23
C LEU A 134 -8.55 11.09 3.88
N HIS A 135 -8.30 11.38 2.61
CA HIS A 135 -8.80 12.57 1.93
C HIS A 135 -9.60 12.13 0.72
N VAL A 136 -10.92 12.27 0.79
CA VAL A 136 -11.80 11.73 -0.24
C VAL A 136 -12.81 12.77 -0.71
N LYS A 137 -12.99 12.85 -2.03
CA LYS A 137 -13.96 13.76 -2.65
C LYS A 137 -15.39 13.27 -2.46
N SER A 138 -15.66 11.97 -2.65
CA SER A 138 -16.99 11.38 -2.48
C SER A 138 -17.20 10.78 -1.09
N ARG A 139 -18.39 10.20 -0.88
CA ARG A 139 -18.64 9.28 0.24
C ARG A 139 -17.82 8.01 0.08
N ILE A 140 -17.47 7.36 1.19
CA ILE A 140 -16.79 6.06 1.24
C ILE A 140 -17.86 4.97 1.30
N ILE A 141 -17.69 3.90 0.52
CA ILE A 141 -18.59 2.74 0.56
C ILE A 141 -17.87 1.59 1.26
N ILE A 142 -18.51 0.96 2.24
CA ILE A 142 -18.03 -0.26 2.89
C ILE A 142 -19.05 -1.41 2.76
N GLU A 143 -18.54 -2.62 2.60
CA GLU A 143 -19.32 -3.86 2.51
C GLU A 143 -18.49 -5.03 3.10
N ASN A 144 -19.16 -5.98 3.74
CA ASN A 144 -18.65 -7.11 4.51
C ASN A 144 -17.40 -6.81 5.35
N SER A 145 -17.41 -5.66 6.03
CA SER A 145 -16.24 -5.11 6.72
C SER A 145 -16.57 -4.73 8.16
N PHE A 146 -15.62 -4.89 9.09
CA PHE A 146 -15.88 -4.65 10.52
C PHE A 146 -14.66 -4.19 11.31
N GLY A 147 -14.88 -3.41 12.36
CA GLY A 147 -13.80 -2.83 13.16
C GLY A 147 -12.97 -1.82 12.38
N LEU A 148 -13.59 -1.13 11.41
CA LEU A 148 -12.91 -0.09 10.64
C LEU A 148 -12.86 1.21 11.43
N ARG A 149 -11.76 1.96 11.33
CA ARG A 149 -11.66 3.29 11.96
C ARG A 149 -11.21 4.34 10.96
N PHE A 150 -11.84 5.51 10.98
CA PHE A 150 -11.60 6.56 10.01
C PHE A 150 -11.08 7.86 10.64
N ALA A 151 -10.12 8.48 9.98
CA ALA A 151 -9.44 9.73 10.37
C ALA A 151 -9.14 10.58 9.12
N PRO A 152 -8.85 11.89 9.28
CA PRO A 152 -8.32 12.67 8.17
C PRO A 152 -6.91 12.18 7.82
N TYR A 153 -6.57 12.23 6.53
CA TYR A 153 -5.24 11.92 6.01
C TYR A 153 -4.13 12.73 6.70
N GLN A 154 -2.99 12.10 7.02
CA GLN A 154 -1.90 12.68 7.82
C GLN A 154 -0.52 12.62 7.16
N TRP A 155 -0.32 11.78 6.15
CA TRP A 155 1.01 11.60 5.57
C TRP A 155 1.43 12.78 4.68
N SER A 156 2.64 13.31 4.87
CA SER A 156 3.18 14.40 4.04
C SER A 156 4.51 14.02 3.41
N TYR A 157 4.73 14.52 2.20
CA TYR A 157 6.00 14.40 1.47
C TYR A 157 6.19 15.63 0.56
N GLU A 158 7.43 15.89 0.14
CA GLU A 158 7.86 17.13 -0.52
C GLU A 158 6.98 17.57 -1.71
N ARG A 159 6.58 16.62 -2.56
CA ARG A 159 5.80 16.87 -3.78
C ARG A 159 4.28 16.77 -3.62
N LEU A 160 3.77 16.59 -2.40
CA LEU A 160 2.36 16.28 -2.17
C LEU A 160 1.41 17.35 -2.74
N ASP A 161 1.73 18.63 -2.56
CA ASP A 161 0.86 19.72 -3.02
C ASP A 161 0.78 19.81 -4.55
N ASP A 162 1.89 19.57 -5.25
CA ASP A 162 1.91 19.50 -6.71
C ASP A 162 1.11 18.27 -7.20
N ASP A 163 1.25 17.14 -6.52
CA ASP A 163 0.53 15.92 -6.86
C ASP A 163 -0.99 16.06 -6.64
N PHE A 164 -1.44 16.85 -5.66
CA PHE A 164 -2.86 17.19 -5.46
C PHE A 164 -3.44 17.90 -6.68
N GLN A 165 -2.71 18.89 -7.21
CA GLN A 165 -3.10 19.64 -8.40
C GLN A 165 -3.17 18.73 -9.62
N ARG A 166 -2.15 17.88 -9.80
CA ARG A 166 -2.06 16.94 -10.93
C ARG A 166 -3.12 15.84 -10.90
N ALA A 167 -3.58 15.45 -9.71
CA ALA A 167 -4.69 14.52 -9.54
C ALA A 167 -6.07 15.18 -9.66
N ASN A 168 -6.12 16.51 -9.76
CA ASN A 168 -7.38 17.30 -9.80
C ASN A 168 -8.27 17.04 -8.58
N ILE A 169 -7.67 16.99 -7.39
CA ILE A 169 -8.36 16.83 -6.10
C ILE A 169 -8.32 18.15 -5.34
N ASP A 170 -9.50 18.65 -4.92
CA ASP A 170 -9.59 19.85 -4.11
C ASP A 170 -9.19 19.56 -2.66
N ARG A 171 -8.18 20.31 -2.18
CA ARG A 171 -7.65 20.22 -0.81
C ARG A 171 -8.65 20.68 0.25
N ASN A 172 -9.67 21.45 -0.14
CA ASN A 172 -10.68 21.99 0.77
C ASN A 172 -11.88 21.07 0.96
N VAL A 173 -11.99 20.00 0.17
CA VAL A 173 -13.12 19.06 0.21
C VAL A 173 -12.62 17.70 0.70
N ASN A 174 -12.97 17.35 1.94
CA ASN A 174 -12.66 16.05 2.51
C ASN A 174 -13.88 15.42 3.20
N ASN A 175 -14.37 14.33 2.63
CA ASN A 175 -15.54 13.58 3.08
C ASN A 175 -15.19 12.32 3.90
N TYR A 176 -14.05 12.30 4.60
CA TYR A 176 -13.61 11.12 5.36
C TYR A 176 -14.60 10.62 6.43
N LYS A 177 -15.54 11.47 6.88
CA LYS A 177 -16.60 11.12 7.85
C LYS A 177 -17.91 10.65 7.20
N CYS A 178 -17.99 10.64 5.86
CA CYS A 178 -19.19 10.30 5.11
C CYS A 178 -19.10 8.85 4.62
N ILE A 179 -19.51 7.90 5.47
CA ILE A 179 -19.45 6.46 5.18
C ILE A 179 -20.85 5.93 4.90
N ASP A 180 -20.98 5.20 3.79
CA ASP A 180 -22.13 4.39 3.42
C ASP A 180 -21.78 2.92 3.67
N ASP A 181 -22.42 2.33 4.68
CA ASP A 181 -22.24 0.93 5.05
C ASP A 181 -23.41 0.09 4.54
N PHE A 182 -23.13 -0.83 3.62
CA PHE A 182 -24.14 -1.64 2.94
C PHE A 182 -24.61 -2.82 3.81
N ASP A 183 -23.84 -3.23 4.82
CA ASP A 183 -24.21 -4.28 5.78
C ASP A 183 -24.66 -3.72 7.14
N CYS A 184 -25.09 -2.47 7.13
CA CYS A 184 -25.56 -1.77 8.31
C CYS A 184 -26.84 -2.41 8.87
N VAL A 185 -26.70 -3.19 9.94
CA VAL A 185 -27.83 -3.82 10.65
C VAL A 185 -28.47 -2.91 11.72
N GLN A 186 -27.79 -1.85 12.15
CA GLN A 186 -28.20 -0.95 13.25
C GLN A 186 -27.74 0.48 12.97
N ASN A 187 -28.42 1.49 13.52
CA ASN A 187 -28.05 2.90 13.37
C ASN A 187 -27.63 3.52 14.72
N PRO A 188 -26.38 4.02 14.88
CA PRO A 188 -25.30 4.02 13.88
C PRO A 188 -24.75 2.63 13.61
N SER A 189 -24.10 2.45 12.45
CA SER A 189 -23.45 1.19 12.11
C SER A 189 -22.42 0.79 13.17
N PRO A 190 -22.39 -0.48 13.60
CA PRO A 190 -21.35 -1.00 14.50
C PRO A 190 -20.04 -1.36 13.77
N ASN A 191 -20.03 -1.35 12.43
CA ASN A 191 -18.93 -1.85 11.62
C ASN A 191 -17.75 -0.87 11.53
N TRP A 192 -17.98 0.40 11.85
CA TRP A 192 -16.98 1.44 11.78
C TRP A 192 -17.09 2.48 12.89
N SER A 193 -16.01 3.21 13.12
CA SER A 193 -15.96 4.34 14.05
C SER A 193 -15.00 5.42 13.55
N LEU A 194 -15.02 6.60 14.16
CA LEU A 194 -13.99 7.62 13.95
C LEU A 194 -12.85 7.41 14.94
N ILE A 195 -11.61 7.63 14.51
CA ILE A 195 -10.46 7.67 15.42
C ILE A 195 -10.56 8.97 16.24
N PRO A 196 -10.48 8.91 17.58
CA PRO A 196 -10.46 10.10 18.43
C PRO A 196 -9.30 11.03 18.05
N LEU A 197 -9.56 12.34 18.05
CA LEU A 197 -8.49 13.33 17.99
C LEU A 197 -7.87 13.42 19.39
N GLU A 198 -6.53 13.31 19.47
CA GLU A 198 -5.78 13.62 20.69
C GLU A 198 -5.70 15.14 20.92
#